data_AF-A0A7C1C0I8-F1
#
_entry.id   AF-A0A7C1C0I8-F1
#
_cell.length_a   1.000
_cell.length_b   1.000
_cell.length_c   1.000
_cell.angle_alpha   90.00
_cell.angle_beta   90.00
_cell.angle_gamma   90.00
#
_symmetry.space_group_name_H-M   'P 1'
#
loop_
_entity.id
_entity.type
_entity.pdbx_description
1 polymer ?
#
loop_
_entity_poly.entity_id
_entity_poly.type
_entity_poly.pdbx_seq_one_letter_code
_entity_poly.pdbx_strand_id
1 'polypeptide(L)'
;MTLAELKTGEKGIITKVRGRGAFRKRIIEMGFVVGKQVIVIKNAPLKDPVEYNIMGYEVSLRRSEASLIEVTKNLDFISKDNKYRGTLELEETLNITPLGQVHSKVINVALVGNPNCGKTTIFNFASHSKEKVGNYGGVTIDAKQAVFVHRGYTFKLVDLPGTYSITSYTPEELYVRDHIINELPDIVLNVVDTSNLERNLYLTTQLIDMDMKVVIALNMWDEFLAKGDHFDYEALS
;
A
#
# COMPACT_ATOMS: atom_id res chain seq x y z
N MET A 1 0.70 -21.96 6.15
CA MET A 1 0.24 -21.38 7.44
C MET A 1 0.86 -20.01 7.59
N THR A 2 0.30 -19.15 8.45
CA THR A 2 0.90 -17.84 8.74
C THR A 2 1.81 -17.91 9.97
N LEU A 3 2.68 -16.91 10.14
CA LEU A 3 3.54 -16.78 11.30
C LEU A 3 2.73 -16.59 12.60
N ALA A 4 1.55 -15.97 12.50
CA ALA A 4 0.61 -15.79 13.61
C ALA A 4 -0.04 -17.12 14.10
N GLU A 5 0.02 -18.18 13.30
CA GLU A 5 -0.53 -19.50 13.61
C GLU A 5 0.49 -20.42 14.32
N LEU A 6 1.78 -20.05 14.36
CA LEU A 6 2.78 -20.83 15.10
C LEU A 6 2.56 -20.73 16.60
N LYS A 7 2.76 -21.84 17.31
CA LYS A 7 2.70 -21.90 18.78
C LYS A 7 4.08 -21.60 19.39
N THR A 8 4.07 -21.19 20.65
CA THR A 8 5.29 -20.98 21.45
C THR A 8 6.24 -22.20 21.35
N GLY A 9 7.50 -21.95 21.02
CA GLY A 9 8.53 -22.97 20.82
C GLY A 9 8.54 -23.60 19.42
N GLU A 10 7.54 -23.36 18.58
CA GLU A 10 7.53 -23.88 17.22
C GLU A 10 8.46 -23.07 16.30
N LYS A 11 8.99 -23.77 15.29
CA LYS A 11 9.84 -23.21 14.26
C LYS A 11 9.11 -23.23 12.92
N GLY A 12 9.32 -22.21 12.10
CA GLY A 12 8.85 -22.15 10.72
C GLY A 12 9.96 -21.65 9.80
N ILE A 13 9.89 -22.02 8.53
CA ILE A 13 10.68 -21.43 7.45
C ILE A 13 9.77 -20.45 6.72
N ILE A 14 10.23 -19.22 6.53
CA ILE A 14 9.49 -18.18 5.82
C ILE A 14 9.41 -18.58 4.34
N THR A 15 8.20 -18.72 3.83
CA THR A 15 7.95 -19.03 2.41
C THR A 15 7.57 -17.78 1.64
N LYS A 16 6.94 -16.80 2.29
CA LYS A 16 6.51 -15.56 1.66
C LYS A 16 6.26 -14.47 2.70
N VAL A 17 6.56 -13.23 2.36
CA VAL A 17 6.09 -12.04 3.10
C VAL A 17 5.04 -11.35 2.25
N ARG A 18 3.79 -11.36 2.70
CA ARG A 18 2.69 -10.58 2.13
C ARG A 18 2.75 -9.15 2.68
N GLY A 19 2.09 -8.21 2.02
CA GLY A 19 2.22 -6.78 2.28
C GLY A 19 3.09 -6.08 1.25
N ARG A 20 3.08 -4.74 1.26
CA ARG A 20 3.80 -3.87 0.31
C ARG A 20 4.43 -2.70 1.06
N GLY A 21 5.22 -1.88 0.36
CA GLY A 21 5.83 -0.67 0.92
C GLY A 21 6.91 -0.89 2.00
N ALA A 22 7.10 0.12 2.84
CA ALA A 22 7.80 0.15 4.11
C ALA A 22 7.42 -0.99 5.07
N PHE A 23 6.18 -1.50 5.12
CA PHE A 23 5.93 -2.71 5.93
C PHE A 23 6.81 -3.86 5.42
N ARG A 24 6.72 -4.17 4.13
CA ARG A 24 7.50 -5.26 3.53
C ARG A 24 9.00 -4.97 3.61
N LYS A 25 9.42 -3.72 3.39
CA LYS A 25 10.83 -3.29 3.52
C LYS A 25 11.35 -3.51 4.94
N ARG A 26 10.65 -3.00 5.95
CA ARG A 26 10.99 -3.12 7.37
C ARG A 26 11.05 -4.58 7.82
N ILE A 27 10.07 -5.39 7.44
CA ILE A 27 10.04 -6.83 7.77
C ILE A 27 11.26 -7.56 7.16
N ILE A 28 11.61 -7.24 5.92
CA ILE A 28 12.80 -7.77 5.24
C ILE A 28 14.09 -7.28 5.91
N GLU A 29 14.18 -6.00 6.29
CA GLU A 29 15.31 -5.44 7.03
C GLU A 29 15.47 -6.08 8.42
N MET A 30 14.37 -6.44 9.07
CA MET A 30 14.32 -7.26 10.29
C MET A 30 14.59 -8.76 10.04
N GLY A 31 15.07 -9.15 8.87
CA GLY A 31 15.53 -10.52 8.59
C GLY A 31 14.43 -11.54 8.31
N PHE A 32 13.16 -11.12 8.26
CA PHE A 32 12.06 -12.00 7.85
C PHE A 32 12.03 -12.13 6.32
N VAL A 33 12.96 -12.91 5.80
CA VAL A 33 13.13 -13.16 4.36
C VAL A 33 12.94 -14.63 4.02
N VAL A 34 12.53 -14.90 2.78
CA VAL A 34 12.24 -16.25 2.31
C VAL A 34 13.43 -17.18 2.54
N GLY A 35 13.16 -18.36 3.09
CA GLY A 35 14.16 -19.37 3.43
C GLY A 35 14.79 -19.21 4.82
N LYS A 36 14.56 -18.12 5.54
CA LYS A 36 15.03 -17.98 6.92
C LYS A 36 14.12 -18.72 7.89
N GLN A 37 14.75 -19.32 8.89
CA GLN A 37 14.05 -19.94 10.01
C GLN A 37 13.70 -18.88 11.05
N VAL A 38 12.47 -18.97 11.56
CA VAL A 38 11.94 -18.14 12.64
C VAL A 38 11.39 -19.05 13.73
N ILE A 39 11.57 -18.65 15.00
CA ILE A 39 11.14 -19.41 16.18
C ILE A 39 10.22 -18.52 17.01
N VAL A 40 9.09 -19.06 17.48
CA VAL A 40 8.21 -18.31 18.41
C VAL A 40 8.76 -18.43 19.82
N ILE A 41 9.10 -17.31 20.45
CA ILE A 41 9.65 -17.27 21.80
C ILE A 41 8.54 -17.31 22.83
N LYS A 42 7.62 -16.35 22.79
CA LYS A 42 6.47 -16.24 23.69
C LYS A 42 5.42 -15.29 23.14
N ASN A 43 4.19 -15.50 23.59
CA ASN A 43 3.13 -14.52 23.43
C ASN A 43 3.20 -13.52 24.59
N ALA A 44 3.00 -12.23 24.33
CA ALA A 44 2.81 -11.24 25.40
C ALA A 44 1.63 -11.64 26.32
N PRO A 45 1.52 -11.09 27.54
CA PRO A 45 0.47 -11.44 28.52
C PRO A 45 -0.96 -11.36 27.97
N LEU A 46 -1.19 -10.50 26.97
CA LEU A 46 -2.48 -10.29 26.29
C LEU A 46 -2.55 -10.94 24.89
N LYS A 47 -1.63 -11.85 24.56
CA LYS A 47 -1.51 -12.57 23.27
C LYS A 47 -1.17 -11.71 22.05
N ASP A 48 -0.86 -10.43 22.25
CA ASP A 48 -0.37 -9.49 21.23
C ASP A 48 0.49 -8.40 21.93
N PRO A 49 1.71 -8.06 21.45
CA PRO A 49 2.45 -8.66 20.32
C PRO A 49 3.02 -10.05 20.63
N VAL A 50 3.51 -10.73 19.59
CA VAL A 50 4.20 -12.02 19.68
C VAL A 50 5.70 -11.82 19.46
N GLU A 51 6.52 -12.45 20.31
CA GLU A 51 7.98 -12.39 20.22
C GLU A 51 8.53 -13.56 19.41
N TYR A 52 9.42 -13.25 18.48
CA TYR A 52 10.07 -14.18 17.56
C TYR A 52 11.59 -14.07 17.63
N ASN A 53 12.29 -15.20 17.53
CA ASN A 53 13.72 -15.22 17.25
C ASN A 53 13.95 -15.38 15.74
N ILE A 54 14.69 -14.46 15.14
CA ILE A 54 15.04 -14.45 13.72
C ILE A 54 16.51 -14.05 13.59
N MET A 55 17.30 -14.82 12.85
CA MET A 55 18.75 -14.55 12.66
C MET A 55 19.54 -14.37 13.98
N GLY A 56 19.09 -14.98 15.08
CA GLY A 56 19.76 -14.94 16.38
C GLY A 56 19.41 -13.75 17.27
N TYR A 57 18.48 -12.88 16.87
CA TYR A 57 17.96 -11.79 17.72
C TYR A 57 16.44 -11.87 17.87
N GLU A 58 15.92 -11.20 18.91
CA GLU A 58 14.51 -11.22 19.27
C GLU A 58 13.78 -10.00 18.68
N VAL A 59 12.62 -10.23 18.08
CA VAL A 59 11.77 -9.20 17.46
C VAL A 59 10.32 -9.42 17.87
N SER A 60 9.64 -8.33 18.24
CA SER A 60 8.21 -8.34 18.53
C SER A 60 7.42 -7.89 17.30
N LEU A 61 6.44 -8.68 16.87
CA LEU A 61 5.50 -8.32 15.81
C LEU A 61 4.07 -8.37 16.34
N ARG A 62 3.22 -7.43 15.89
CA ARG A 62 1.78 -7.53 16.16
C ARG A 62 1.21 -8.75 15.44
N ARG A 63 0.13 -9.35 15.97
CA ARG A 63 -0.55 -10.47 15.32
C ARG A 63 -1.01 -10.12 13.91
N SER A 64 -1.48 -8.89 13.69
CA SER A 64 -1.89 -8.43 12.35
C SER A 64 -0.73 -8.46 11.35
N GLU A 65 0.47 -8.10 11.78
CA GLU A 65 1.70 -8.12 10.98
C GLU A 65 2.18 -9.56 10.74
N ALA A 66 2.19 -10.40 11.77
CA ALA A 66 2.56 -11.81 11.66
C ALA A 66 1.60 -12.60 10.75
N SER A 67 0.33 -12.16 10.63
CA SER A 67 -0.66 -12.78 9.74
C SER A 67 -0.33 -12.57 8.26
N LEU A 68 0.53 -11.59 7.94
CA LEU A 68 1.01 -11.33 6.58
C LEU A 68 2.24 -12.16 6.21
N ILE A 69 2.87 -12.88 7.13
CA ILE A 69 4.07 -13.67 6.85
C ILE A 69 3.66 -15.14 6.73
N GLU A 70 3.89 -15.76 5.57
CA GLU A 70 3.66 -17.19 5.38
C GLU A 70 4.89 -18.00 5.79
N VAL A 71 4.62 -19.10 6.49
CA VAL A 71 5.65 -20.04 6.93
C VAL A 71 5.24 -21.48 6.64
N THR A 72 6.24 -22.34 6.53
CA THR A 72 6.10 -23.81 6.50
C THR A 72 6.91 -24.45 7.62
N LYS A 73 6.43 -25.58 8.16
CA LYS A 73 7.19 -26.40 9.10
C LYS A 73 8.12 -27.40 8.40
N ASN A 74 8.02 -27.51 7.07
CA ASN A 74 8.82 -28.46 6.30
C ASN A 74 10.27 -27.95 6.11
N LEU A 75 11.24 -28.70 6.62
CA LEU A 75 12.67 -28.37 6.61
C LEU A 75 13.35 -28.59 5.24
N ASP A 76 12.69 -29.28 4.30
CA ASP A 76 13.26 -29.60 2.98
C ASP A 76 13.41 -28.38 2.05
N PHE A 77 12.87 -27.22 2.45
CA PHE A 77 12.89 -25.97 1.69
C PHE A 77 14.27 -25.27 1.64
N ILE A 78 15.26 -25.77 2.38
CA ILE A 78 16.59 -25.16 2.56
C ILE A 78 17.53 -25.40 1.35
N SER A 79 17.15 -26.26 0.41
CA SER A 79 18.06 -26.88 -0.59
C SER A 79 18.32 -26.09 -1.89
N LYS A 80 18.20 -24.75 -1.91
CA LYS A 80 18.69 -23.93 -3.04
C LYS A 80 19.54 -22.75 -2.58
N ASP A 81 20.77 -22.71 -3.08
CA ASP A 81 21.83 -21.72 -2.85
C ASP A 81 21.31 -20.28 -2.71
N ASN A 82 21.49 -19.69 -1.53
CA ASN A 82 21.13 -18.30 -1.24
C ASN A 82 22.39 -17.45 -0.98
N LYS A 83 23.04 -17.00 -2.06
CA LYS A 83 23.90 -15.80 -1.98
C LYS A 83 22.98 -14.59 -1.90
N TYR A 84 23.02 -13.89 -0.76
CA TYR A 84 22.23 -12.68 -0.54
C TYR A 84 22.65 -11.59 -1.55
N ARG A 85 21.73 -11.20 -2.45
CA ARG A 85 21.96 -10.18 -3.47
C ARG A 85 20.72 -9.30 -3.64
N GLY A 86 20.62 -8.29 -2.76
CA GLY A 86 19.77 -7.09 -2.92
C GLY A 86 18.28 -7.28 -3.23
N THR A 87 17.55 -6.17 -3.30
CA THR A 87 16.12 -6.15 -3.64
C THR A 87 15.86 -5.88 -5.13
N LEU A 88 16.80 -5.23 -5.82
CA LEU A 88 16.63 -4.81 -7.22
C LEU A 88 16.85 -5.94 -8.22
N GLU A 89 17.88 -6.77 -8.04
CA GLU A 89 18.21 -7.86 -8.99
C GLU A 89 17.46 -9.17 -8.72
N LEU A 90 16.84 -9.36 -7.54
CA LEU A 90 16.13 -10.61 -7.23
C LEU A 90 14.87 -10.79 -8.10
N GLU A 91 14.27 -9.69 -8.55
CA GLU A 91 13.16 -9.69 -9.51
C GLU A 91 13.62 -10.12 -10.92
N GLU A 92 14.85 -9.76 -11.30
CA GLU A 92 15.45 -10.10 -12.60
C GLU A 92 16.04 -11.52 -12.63
N THR A 93 16.70 -11.95 -11.54
CA THR A 93 17.45 -13.23 -11.49
C THR A 93 16.53 -14.44 -11.41
N LEU A 94 15.29 -14.26 -10.95
CA LEU A 94 14.40 -15.39 -10.71
C LEU A 94 13.94 -16.11 -11.97
N ASN A 95 14.05 -15.51 -13.16
CA ASN A 95 13.65 -16.12 -14.44
C ASN A 95 12.40 -17.01 -14.30
N ILE A 96 11.45 -16.57 -13.45
CA ILE A 96 10.13 -17.15 -13.37
C ILE A 96 9.48 -16.56 -14.60
N THR A 97 9.76 -17.19 -15.74
CA THR A 97 8.77 -17.29 -16.78
C THR A 97 7.60 -17.96 -16.06
N PRO A 98 6.53 -17.24 -15.73
CA PRO A 98 5.44 -17.88 -15.06
C PRO A 98 4.88 -18.86 -16.07
N LEU A 99 4.93 -20.16 -15.77
CA LEU A 99 4.01 -21.10 -16.40
C LEU A 99 2.60 -20.54 -16.14
N GLY A 100 2.06 -19.83 -17.12
CA GLY A 100 0.64 -19.47 -17.19
C GLY A 100 0.12 -18.42 -16.20
N GLN A 101 0.94 -17.59 -15.56
CA GLN A 101 0.45 -16.40 -14.83
C GLN A 101 0.91 -15.11 -15.50
N VAL A 102 0.11 -14.66 -16.46
CA VAL A 102 0.06 -13.26 -16.87
C VAL A 102 -0.02 -12.43 -15.59
N HIS A 103 1.03 -11.68 -15.24
CA HIS A 103 0.87 -10.57 -14.30
C HIS A 103 -0.33 -9.80 -14.82
N SER A 104 -1.43 -9.82 -14.07
CA SER A 104 -2.61 -9.09 -14.52
C SER A 104 -2.12 -7.67 -14.73
N LYS A 105 -2.21 -7.14 -15.95
CA LYS A 105 -1.76 -5.78 -16.24
C LYS A 105 -2.68 -4.74 -15.58
N VAL A 106 -3.40 -5.14 -14.53
CA VAL A 106 -4.39 -4.37 -13.82
C VAL A 106 -3.72 -3.62 -12.67
N ILE A 107 -3.88 -2.30 -12.63
CA ILE A 107 -3.37 -1.42 -11.57
C ILE A 107 -4.58 -0.76 -10.91
N ASN A 108 -4.76 -1.01 -9.62
CA ASN A 108 -5.82 -0.38 -8.82
C ASN A 108 -5.31 0.96 -8.28
N VAL A 109 -6.05 2.02 -8.57
CA VAL A 109 -5.69 3.39 -8.21
C VAL A 109 -6.82 3.99 -7.40
N ALA A 110 -6.50 4.45 -6.20
CA ALA A 110 -7.41 5.28 -5.40
C ALA A 110 -7.12 6.75 -5.68
N LEU A 111 -8.15 7.50 -6.07
CA LEU A 111 -8.07 8.94 -6.27
C LEU A 111 -8.53 9.64 -4.99
N VAL A 112 -7.64 10.42 -4.39
CA VAL A 112 -7.86 11.16 -3.15
C VAL A 112 -7.50 12.63 -3.32
N GLY A 113 -7.94 13.46 -2.40
CA GLY A 113 -7.61 14.88 -2.37
C GLY A 113 -8.65 15.67 -1.58
N ASN A 114 -8.31 16.93 -1.30
CA ASN A 114 -9.20 17.83 -0.58
C ASN A 114 -10.50 18.08 -1.38
N PRO A 115 -11.63 18.40 -0.71
CA PRO A 115 -12.80 18.93 -1.40
C PRO A 115 -12.43 20.08 -2.33
N ASN A 116 -13.02 20.10 -3.53
CA ASN A 116 -12.81 21.13 -4.55
C ASN A 116 -11.39 21.23 -5.15
N CYS A 117 -10.48 20.28 -4.92
CA CYS A 117 -9.14 20.30 -5.54
C CYS A 117 -9.10 19.92 -7.03
N GLY A 118 -10.27 19.71 -7.67
CA GLY A 118 -10.38 19.26 -9.07
C GLY A 118 -10.24 17.75 -9.30
N LYS A 119 -10.34 16.95 -8.23
CA LYS A 119 -10.38 15.48 -8.27
C LYS A 119 -11.37 14.92 -9.31
N THR A 120 -12.61 15.39 -9.29
CA THR A 120 -13.66 14.96 -10.24
C THR A 120 -13.28 15.26 -11.70
N THR A 121 -12.57 16.37 -11.95
CA THR A 121 -12.09 16.74 -13.30
C THR A 121 -11.08 15.72 -13.80
N ILE A 122 -10.09 15.34 -12.98
CA ILE A 122 -9.09 14.32 -13.31
C ILE A 122 -9.78 12.96 -13.52
N PHE A 123 -10.72 12.59 -12.65
CA PHE A 123 -11.47 11.33 -12.79
C PHE A 123 -12.24 11.26 -14.11
N ASN A 124 -12.96 12.33 -14.47
CA ASN A 124 -13.75 12.39 -15.70
C ASN A 124 -12.85 12.33 -16.94
N PHE A 125 -11.70 12.99 -16.89
CA PHE A 125 -10.70 12.93 -17.96
C PHE A 125 -10.17 11.50 -18.14
N ALA A 126 -9.80 10.83 -17.05
CA ALA A 126 -9.30 9.45 -17.09
C ALA A 126 -10.39 8.45 -17.52
N SER A 127 -11.62 8.60 -17.04
CA SER A 127 -12.72 7.68 -17.29
C SER A 127 -13.33 7.80 -18.68
N HIS A 128 -13.03 8.86 -19.44
CA HIS A 128 -13.67 9.16 -20.72
C HIS A 128 -15.21 9.09 -20.64
N SER A 129 -15.76 9.56 -19.51
CA SER A 129 -17.20 9.51 -19.19
C SER A 129 -17.81 8.11 -19.05
N LYS A 130 -17.01 7.05 -18.96
CA LYS A 130 -17.47 5.68 -18.64
C LYS A 130 -17.33 5.42 -17.14
N GLU A 131 -18.20 6.04 -16.35
CA GLU A 131 -18.26 5.81 -14.91
C GLU A 131 -19.33 4.77 -14.53
N LYS A 132 -19.05 4.00 -13.48
CA LYS A 132 -20.05 3.24 -12.73
C LYS A 132 -20.15 3.83 -11.34
N VAL A 133 -21.37 4.19 -10.93
CA VAL A 133 -21.66 4.66 -9.58
C VAL A 133 -22.16 3.47 -8.76
N GLY A 134 -21.61 3.28 -7.57
CA GLY A 134 -22.05 2.25 -6.63
C GLY A 134 -22.13 2.76 -5.21
N ASN A 135 -23.09 2.26 -4.45
CA ASN A 135 -23.21 2.48 -3.01
C ASN A 135 -22.32 1.49 -2.26
N TYR A 136 -21.64 1.96 -1.21
CA TYR A 136 -20.75 1.12 -0.41
C TYR A 136 -21.25 0.98 1.04
N GLY A 137 -21.21 -0.25 1.57
CA GLY A 137 -21.21 -0.51 3.01
C GLY A 137 -22.31 0.10 3.88
N GLY A 138 -23.54 0.26 3.37
CA GLY A 138 -24.66 0.76 4.17
C GLY A 138 -24.62 2.27 4.49
N VAL A 139 -23.71 3.02 3.87
CA VAL A 139 -23.65 4.49 3.91
C VAL A 139 -24.04 5.07 2.55
N THR A 140 -24.66 6.24 2.55
CA THR A 140 -25.04 7.00 1.33
C THR A 140 -23.85 7.78 0.75
N ILE A 141 -22.68 7.13 0.68
CA ILE A 141 -21.48 7.71 0.09
C ILE A 141 -21.24 7.01 -1.25
N ASP A 142 -21.46 7.76 -2.33
CA ASP A 142 -21.24 7.29 -3.69
C ASP A 142 -19.74 7.18 -3.99
N ALA A 143 -19.28 5.97 -4.33
CA ALA A 143 -17.95 5.77 -4.89
C ALA A 143 -18.07 5.59 -6.40
N LYS A 144 -17.37 6.42 -7.17
CA LYS A 144 -17.33 6.33 -8.62
C LYS A 144 -16.16 5.45 -9.03
N GLN A 145 -16.41 4.52 -9.95
CA GLN A 145 -15.38 3.63 -10.47
C GLN A 145 -15.27 3.80 -11.98
N ALA A 146 -14.03 3.80 -12.46
CA ALA A 146 -13.70 3.83 -13.87
C ALA A 146 -12.65 2.77 -14.19
N VAL A 147 -12.74 2.22 -15.40
CA VAL A 147 -11.75 1.27 -15.91
C VAL A 147 -11.29 1.74 -17.28
N PHE A 148 -9.98 1.91 -17.45
CA PHE A 148 -9.40 2.32 -18.72
C PHE A 148 -8.11 1.53 -19.01
N VAL A 149 -7.68 1.52 -20.28
CA VAL A 149 -6.45 0.85 -20.70
C VAL A 149 -5.45 1.87 -21.22
N HIS A 150 -4.22 1.83 -20.73
CA HIS A 150 -3.14 2.71 -21.16
C HIS A 150 -1.83 1.93 -21.25
N ARG A 151 -1.15 2.01 -22.41
CA ARG A 151 0.14 1.33 -22.67
C ARG A 151 0.13 -0.17 -22.32
N GLY A 152 -1.00 -0.83 -22.58
CA GLY A 152 -1.20 -2.25 -22.29
C GLY A 152 -1.57 -2.57 -20.83
N TYR A 153 -1.61 -1.59 -19.92
CA TYR A 153 -2.10 -1.76 -18.55
C TYR A 153 -3.57 -1.35 -18.44
N THR A 154 -4.35 -2.12 -17.70
CA THR A 154 -5.72 -1.78 -17.30
C THR A 154 -5.66 -1.05 -15.97
N PHE A 155 -6.15 0.17 -15.90
CA PHE A 155 -6.27 0.90 -14.64
C PHE A 155 -7.70 0.77 -14.13
N LYS A 156 -7.84 0.42 -12.85
CA LYS A 156 -9.10 0.50 -12.11
C LYS A 156 -9.01 1.69 -11.17
N LEU A 157 -9.65 2.78 -11.55
CA LEU A 157 -9.63 4.03 -10.80
C LEU A 157 -10.89 4.13 -9.94
N VAL A 158 -10.72 4.36 -8.65
CA VAL A 158 -11.82 4.62 -7.71
C VAL A 158 -11.72 6.07 -7.23
N ASP A 159 -12.77 6.84 -7.44
CA ASP A 159 -12.90 8.18 -6.89
C ASP A 159 -13.43 8.11 -5.45
N LEU A 160 -12.60 8.53 -4.50
CA LEU A 160 -13.00 8.60 -3.10
C LEU A 160 -13.57 9.98 -2.77
N PRO A 161 -14.43 10.09 -1.74
CA PRO A 161 -14.91 11.38 -1.26
C PRO A 161 -13.77 12.37 -1.00
N GLY A 162 -14.02 13.64 -1.30
CA GLY A 162 -13.06 14.69 -0.96
C GLY A 162 -12.91 14.77 0.55
N THR A 163 -11.66 14.73 1.04
CA THR A 163 -11.38 14.80 2.47
C THR A 163 -10.15 15.65 2.76
N TYR A 164 -10.15 16.36 3.89
CA TYR A 164 -8.99 17.15 4.34
C TYR A 164 -8.00 16.33 5.17
N SER A 165 -8.45 15.18 5.67
CA SER A 165 -7.69 14.31 6.56
C SER A 165 -8.19 12.88 6.44
N ILE A 166 -7.44 11.91 6.93
CA ILE A 166 -7.88 10.53 7.13
C ILE A 166 -7.87 10.17 8.63
N THR A 167 -7.86 11.19 9.47
CA THR A 167 -8.23 11.09 10.89
C THR A 167 -9.72 10.79 10.99
N SER A 168 -10.14 9.95 11.93
CA SER A 168 -11.48 9.35 11.95
C SER A 168 -12.60 10.28 12.49
N TYR A 169 -12.67 11.56 12.08
CA TYR A 169 -13.65 12.51 12.65
C TYR A 169 -14.95 12.58 11.85
N THR A 170 -14.91 12.51 10.52
CA THR A 170 -16.12 12.51 9.68
C THR A 170 -16.41 11.16 9.02
N PRO A 171 -17.66 10.87 8.63
CA PRO A 171 -18.00 9.67 7.87
C PRO A 171 -17.22 9.53 6.55
N GLU A 172 -16.94 10.65 5.88
CA GLU A 172 -16.14 10.69 4.66
C GLU A 172 -14.69 10.34 4.95
N GLU A 173 -14.09 10.91 6.00
CA GLU A 173 -12.71 10.61 6.42
C GLU A 173 -12.55 9.12 6.78
N LEU A 174 -13.50 8.59 7.56
CA LEU A 174 -13.59 7.17 7.91
C LEU A 174 -13.69 6.30 6.65
N TYR A 175 -14.56 6.67 5.72
CA TYR A 175 -14.75 5.95 4.48
C TYR A 175 -13.47 5.90 3.64
N VAL A 176 -12.81 7.04 3.43
CA VAL A 176 -11.56 7.12 2.67
C VAL A 176 -10.49 6.24 3.31
N ARG A 177 -10.33 6.34 4.64
CA ARG A 177 -9.37 5.54 5.40
C ARG A 177 -9.65 4.05 5.28
N ASP A 178 -10.88 3.62 5.54
CA ASP A 178 -11.27 2.21 5.50
C ASP A 178 -11.16 1.65 4.10
N HIS A 179 -11.48 2.44 3.07
CA HIS A 179 -11.29 2.02 1.69
C HIS A 179 -9.81 1.78 1.37
N ILE A 180 -8.92 2.72 1.71
CA ILE A 180 -7.48 2.58 1.47
C ILE A 180 -6.92 1.35 2.21
N ILE A 181 -7.33 1.13 3.46
CA ILE A 181 -6.83 0.01 4.28
C ILE A 181 -7.36 -1.34 3.80
N ASN A 182 -8.64 -1.43 3.41
CA ASN A 182 -9.28 -2.69 3.08
C ASN A 182 -9.05 -3.10 1.62
N GLU A 183 -9.14 -2.15 0.68
CA GLU A 183 -8.98 -2.42 -0.76
C GLU A 183 -7.52 -2.44 -1.20
N LEU A 184 -6.60 -1.91 -0.39
CA LEU A 184 -5.16 -1.94 -0.61
C LEU A 184 -4.76 -1.53 -2.04
N PRO A 185 -5.04 -0.29 -2.46
CA PRO A 185 -4.75 0.17 -3.81
C PRO A 185 -3.25 0.04 -4.14
N ASP A 186 -2.93 -0.24 -5.40
CA ASP A 186 -1.55 -0.35 -5.86
C ASP A 186 -0.84 1.02 -5.81
N ILE A 187 -1.60 2.10 -6.09
CA ILE A 187 -1.17 3.50 -6.11
C ILE A 187 -2.30 4.39 -5.56
N VAL A 188 -1.93 5.41 -4.80
CA VAL A 188 -2.82 6.52 -4.43
C VAL A 188 -2.46 7.72 -5.28
N LEU A 189 -3.38 8.17 -6.13
CA LEU A 189 -3.25 9.42 -6.87
C LEU A 189 -3.85 10.54 -6.00
N ASN A 190 -2.99 11.35 -5.41
CA ASN A 190 -3.38 12.45 -4.53
C ASN A 190 -3.42 13.76 -5.31
N VAL A 191 -4.61 14.31 -5.47
CA VAL A 191 -4.85 15.57 -6.18
C VAL A 191 -4.68 16.73 -5.21
N VAL A 192 -3.73 17.60 -5.52
CA VAL A 192 -3.29 18.71 -4.67
C VAL A 192 -3.56 20.01 -5.40
N ASP A 193 -4.39 20.87 -4.82
CA ASP A 193 -4.58 22.25 -5.29
C ASP A 193 -3.33 23.09 -4.99
N THR A 194 -2.65 23.53 -6.04
CA THR A 194 -1.41 24.32 -5.95
C THR A 194 -1.64 25.72 -5.39
N SER A 195 -2.85 26.27 -5.51
CA SER A 195 -3.22 27.55 -4.90
C SER A 195 -3.27 27.50 -3.37
N ASN A 196 -3.33 26.30 -2.76
CA ASN A 196 -3.48 26.08 -1.32
C ASN A 196 -2.63 24.90 -0.83
N LEU A 197 -1.35 24.87 -1.20
CA LEU A 197 -0.43 23.74 -0.96
C LEU A 197 -0.36 23.28 0.49
N GLU A 198 -0.12 24.18 1.45
CA GLU A 198 0.04 23.83 2.87
C GLU A 198 -1.12 22.98 3.39
N ARG A 199 -2.36 23.37 3.07
CA ARG A 199 -3.57 22.66 3.47
C ARG A 199 -3.71 21.30 2.79
N ASN A 200 -3.27 21.16 1.55
CA ASN A 200 -3.36 19.90 0.80
C ASN A 200 -2.22 18.93 1.19
N LEU A 201 -1.06 19.45 1.56
CA LEU A 201 0.08 18.65 2.00
C LEU A 201 -0.18 17.96 3.35
N TYR A 202 -1.11 18.44 4.16
CA TYR A 202 -1.52 17.73 5.39
C TYR A 202 -2.11 16.34 5.13
N LEU A 203 -3.02 16.20 4.16
CA LEU A 203 -3.52 14.88 3.75
C LEU A 203 -2.38 14.03 3.15
N THR A 204 -1.50 14.68 2.39
CA THR A 204 -0.37 14.03 1.71
C THR A 204 0.57 13.34 2.71
N THR A 205 0.93 14.02 3.80
CA THR A 205 1.81 13.45 4.83
C THR A 205 1.18 12.23 5.48
N GLN A 206 -0.13 12.26 5.79
CA GLN A 206 -0.83 11.12 6.37
C GLN A 206 -0.84 9.90 5.44
N LEU A 207 -1.00 10.11 4.13
CA LEU A 207 -0.94 9.03 3.14
C LEU A 207 0.47 8.42 3.03
N ILE A 208 1.51 9.26 3.13
CA ILE A 208 2.91 8.83 3.15
C ILE A 208 3.21 8.05 4.45
N ASP A 209 2.73 8.53 5.60
CA ASP A 209 2.87 7.87 6.91
C ASP A 209 2.18 6.51 6.95
N MET A 210 1.10 6.34 6.16
CA MET A 210 0.44 5.05 5.92
C MET A 210 1.21 4.12 4.98
N ASP A 211 2.37 4.54 4.49
CA ASP A 211 3.23 3.76 3.61
C ASP A 211 2.57 3.41 2.26
N MET A 212 1.74 4.33 1.77
CA MET A 212 1.12 4.21 0.45
C MET A 212 2.07 4.69 -0.65
N LYS A 213 1.99 4.06 -1.82
CA LYS A 213 2.65 4.58 -3.03
C LYS A 213 1.85 5.77 -3.53
N VAL A 214 2.24 6.97 -3.11
CA VAL A 214 1.55 8.21 -3.48
C VAL A 214 2.16 8.80 -4.74
N VAL A 215 1.31 9.17 -5.70
CA VAL A 215 1.65 10.06 -6.81
C VAL A 215 0.88 11.35 -6.60
N ILE A 216 1.58 12.48 -6.54
CA ILE A 216 0.95 13.80 -6.36
C ILE A 216 0.61 14.37 -7.74
N ALA A 217 -0.66 14.71 -7.94
CA ALA A 217 -1.14 15.48 -9.08
C ALA A 217 -1.36 16.93 -8.65
N LEU A 218 -0.38 17.79 -8.96
CA LEU A 218 -0.48 19.23 -8.77
C LEU A 218 -1.51 19.80 -9.76
N ASN A 219 -2.60 20.34 -9.25
CA ASN A 219 -3.73 20.85 -10.02
C ASN A 219 -3.99 22.34 -9.71
N MET A 220 -4.76 23.02 -10.56
CA MET A 220 -4.97 24.48 -10.52
C MET A 220 -3.66 25.27 -10.75
N TRP A 221 -2.81 24.72 -11.62
CA TRP A 221 -1.50 25.29 -11.94
C TRP A 221 -1.60 26.65 -12.65
N ASP A 222 -2.64 26.85 -13.46
CA ASP A 222 -2.96 28.11 -14.11
C ASP A 222 -3.26 29.23 -13.11
N GLU A 223 -4.07 28.95 -12.08
CA GLU A 223 -4.32 29.90 -11.00
C GLU A 223 -3.06 30.22 -10.20
N PHE A 224 -2.25 29.19 -9.93
CA PHE A 224 -0.97 29.34 -9.25
C PHE A 224 -0.01 30.27 -10.03
N LEU A 225 0.13 30.07 -11.35
CA LEU A 225 0.93 30.95 -12.21
C LEU A 225 0.37 32.38 -12.26
N ALA A 226 -0.96 32.54 -12.27
CA ALA A 226 -1.60 33.86 -12.32
C ALA A 226 -1.33 34.71 -11.06
N LYS A 227 -1.07 34.08 -9.91
CA LYS A 227 -0.65 34.76 -8.67
C LYS A 227 0.80 35.22 -8.69
N GLY A 228 1.61 34.70 -9.63
CA GLY A 228 3.05 34.96 -9.70
C GLY A 228 3.86 34.14 -8.69
N ASP A 229 3.28 33.07 -8.15
CA ASP A 229 3.96 32.19 -7.20
C ASP A 229 4.98 31.28 -7.92
N HIS A 230 6.01 30.85 -7.19
CA HIS A 230 7.04 29.93 -7.68
C HIS A 230 7.01 28.63 -6.89
N PHE A 231 7.03 27.49 -7.58
CA PHE A 231 6.99 26.17 -6.96
C PHE A 231 8.17 25.32 -7.43
N ASP A 232 8.95 24.83 -6.47
CA ASP A 232 10.03 23.89 -6.68
C ASP A 232 9.53 22.47 -6.41
N TYR A 233 9.22 21.74 -7.48
CA TYR A 233 8.72 20.37 -7.39
C TYR A 233 9.85 19.34 -7.17
N GLU A 234 11.10 19.68 -7.47
CA GLU A 234 12.25 18.79 -7.22
C GLU A 234 12.57 18.77 -5.72
N ALA A 235 12.46 19.91 -5.04
CA ALA A 235 12.59 19.98 -3.59
C ALA A 235 11.47 19.23 -2.84
N LEU A 236 10.32 19.00 -3.48
CA LEU A 236 9.20 18.25 -2.89
C LEU A 236 9.34 16.72 -3.08
N SER A 237 10.04 16.26 -4.13
CA SER A 237 10.13 14.84 -4.54
C SER A 237 11.21 14.06 -3.80
#